data_AF-A0A2A3L0C5-F1
#
_entry.id   AF-A0A2A3L0C5-F1
#
_cell.length_a   1.000
_cell.length_b   1.000
_cell.length_c   1.000
_cell.angle_alpha   90.00
_cell.angle_beta   90.00
_cell.angle_gamma   90.00
#
_symmetry.space_group_name_H-M   'P 1'
#
loop_
_entity.id
_entity.type
_entity.pdbx_description
1 polymer ?
#
loop_
_entity_poly.entity_id
_entity_poly.type
_entity_poly.pdbx_seq_one_letter_code
_entity_poly.pdbx_strand_id
1 'polypeptide(L)'
;PAVLLRQTSFRALAEPRRFRGDDGRITEGTVRVRFGEVEARGVALTPRGRRRYDAAMAADDPAAVWANYFPATDAQMAAQGLGYYRGGDPSAPIVYEDFLPASAAGIFRSNLDAETPGAAQAAPAVDDSGYDQDWLAGALGREIHDPYPLYEALAQEAPR
;
A
#
# COMPACT_ATOMS: atom_id res chain seq x y z
N PRO A 1 3.22 0.71 17.89
CA PRO A 1 1.95 0.28 17.21
C PRO A 1 2.19 -0.07 15.74
N ALA A 2 1.33 -0.90 15.13
CA ALA A 2 1.36 -1.14 13.69
C ALA A 2 0.78 0.09 12.96
N VAL A 3 1.42 0.53 11.88
CA VAL A 3 1.00 1.70 11.09
C VAL A 3 0.67 1.30 9.66
N LEU A 4 -0.27 2.02 9.04
CA LEU A 4 -0.73 1.78 7.67
C LEU A 4 -1.13 0.32 7.44
N LEU A 5 -0.47 -0.37 6.51
CA LEU A 5 -0.66 -1.80 6.30
C LEU A 5 0.67 -2.48 6.02
N ARG A 6 0.70 -3.79 6.24
CA ARG A 6 1.77 -4.69 5.82
C ARG A 6 1.14 -5.74 4.93
N GLN A 7 1.72 -5.98 3.76
CA GLN A 7 1.21 -6.94 2.78
C GLN A 7 2.32 -7.86 2.30
N THR A 8 1.95 -9.06 1.88
CA THR A 8 2.80 -9.97 1.12
C THR A 8 1.96 -10.81 0.17
N SER A 9 2.60 -11.32 -0.88
CA SER A 9 1.94 -12.09 -1.93
C SER A 9 2.50 -13.49 -2.04
N PHE A 10 1.69 -14.43 -2.52
CA PHE A 10 2.10 -15.81 -2.75
C PHE A 10 1.47 -16.36 -4.04
N ARG A 11 2.09 -17.41 -4.58
CA ARG A 11 1.59 -18.08 -5.78
C ARG A 11 0.33 -18.88 -5.44
N ALA A 12 -0.77 -18.60 -6.12
CA ALA A 12 -2.06 -19.23 -5.82
C ALA A 12 -2.33 -20.47 -6.70
N LEU A 13 -2.48 -20.30 -8.02
CA LEU A 13 -2.88 -21.41 -8.90
C LEU A 13 -2.37 -21.20 -10.34
N ALA A 14 -1.92 -22.27 -10.99
CA ALA A 14 -1.70 -22.28 -12.43
C ALA A 14 -3.03 -22.53 -13.14
N GLU A 15 -3.37 -21.70 -14.15
CA GLU A 15 -4.62 -21.84 -14.88
C GLU A 15 -4.39 -22.43 -16.27
N PRO A 16 -5.19 -23.42 -16.69
CA PRO A 16 -5.15 -23.92 -18.06
C PRO A 16 -5.64 -22.83 -19.02
N ARG A 17 -4.91 -22.62 -20.10
CA ARG A 17 -5.24 -21.66 -21.16
C ARG A 17 -5.00 -22.28 -22.53
N ARG A 18 -5.82 -21.85 -23.49
CA ARG A 18 -5.69 -22.21 -24.90
C ARG A 18 -4.89 -21.14 -25.62
N PHE A 19 -3.91 -21.56 -26.38
CA PHE A 19 -3.07 -20.70 -27.22
C PHE A 19 -3.37 -21.00 -28.68
N ARG A 20 -3.41 -19.95 -29.50
CA ARG A 20 -3.53 -20.10 -30.95
C ARG A 20 -2.16 -19.81 -31.56
N GLY A 21 -1.59 -20.80 -32.24
CA GLY A 21 -0.36 -20.62 -33.02
C GLY A 21 -0.61 -19.84 -34.30
N ASP A 22 0.47 -19.36 -34.92
CA ASP A 22 0.44 -18.61 -36.18
C ASP A 22 -0.12 -19.45 -37.34
N ASP A 23 -0.02 -20.78 -37.25
CA ASP A 23 -0.63 -21.75 -38.15
C ASP A 23 -2.14 -21.96 -37.93
N GLY A 24 -2.72 -21.26 -36.94
CA GLY A 24 -4.12 -21.35 -36.55
C GLY A 24 -4.45 -22.53 -35.63
N ARG A 25 -3.48 -23.39 -35.29
CA ARG A 25 -3.68 -24.53 -34.40
C ARG A 25 -3.90 -24.07 -32.96
N ILE A 26 -4.84 -24.72 -32.27
CA ILE A 26 -5.08 -24.48 -30.84
C ILE A 26 -4.31 -25.51 -30.02
N THR A 27 -3.52 -25.04 -29.06
CA THR A 27 -2.83 -25.87 -28.06
C THR A 27 -3.28 -25.50 -26.66
N GLU A 28 -3.22 -26.46 -25.73
CA GLU A 28 -3.44 -26.20 -24.31
C GLU A 28 -2.11 -26.08 -23.57
N GLY A 29 -2.01 -25.09 -22.69
CA GLY A 29 -0.89 -24.89 -21.79
C GLY A 29 -1.37 -24.33 -20.46
N THR A 30 -0.45 -23.98 -19.57
CA THR A 30 -0.79 -23.33 -18.29
C THR A 30 -0.09 -22.00 -18.17
N VAL A 31 -0.79 -21.01 -17.62
CA VAL A 31 -0.22 -19.71 -17.26
C VAL A 31 -0.25 -19.52 -15.75
N ARG A 32 0.79 -18.88 -15.22
CA ARG A 32 0.95 -18.63 -13.78
C ARG A 32 0.63 -17.18 -13.48
N VAL A 33 -0.64 -16.82 -13.60
CA VAL A 33 -1.11 -15.42 -13.51
C VAL A 33 -1.94 -15.12 -12.27
N ARG A 34 -2.28 -16.14 -11.46
CA ARG A 34 -3.00 -15.92 -10.21
C ARG A 34 -2.06 -15.87 -9.02
N PHE A 35 -2.17 -14.78 -8.29
CA PHE A 35 -1.46 -14.56 -7.04
C PHE A 35 -2.49 -14.31 -5.94
N GLY A 36 -2.19 -14.82 -4.75
CA GLY A 36 -2.88 -14.47 -3.52
C GLY A 36 -2.13 -13.36 -2.81
N GLU A 37 -2.85 -12.57 -2.02
CA GLU A 37 -2.31 -11.52 -1.18
C GLU A 37 -2.85 -11.69 0.23
N VAL A 38 -2.04 -11.37 1.23
CA VAL A 38 -2.46 -11.26 2.63
C VAL A 38 -1.98 -9.93 3.18
N GLU A 39 -2.85 -9.27 3.93
CA GLU A 39 -2.57 -7.98 4.54
C GLU A 39 -2.90 -7.96 6.04
N ALA A 40 -2.18 -7.11 6.78
CA ALA A 40 -2.47 -6.75 8.15
C ALA A 40 -2.52 -5.22 8.25
N ARG A 41 -3.66 -4.69 8.68
CA ARG A 41 -3.92 -3.24 8.80
C ARG A 41 -3.62 -2.74 10.20
N GLY A 42 -2.97 -1.58 10.27
CA GLY A 42 -2.65 -0.83 11.48
C GLY A 42 -3.35 0.52 11.51
N VAL A 43 -2.83 1.45 12.31
CA VAL A 43 -3.40 2.79 12.46
C VAL A 43 -3.15 3.66 11.22
N ALA A 44 -4.17 4.43 10.80
CA ALA A 44 -4.05 5.46 9.79
C ALA A 44 -3.13 6.59 10.28
N LEU A 45 -2.20 7.03 9.43
CA LEU A 45 -1.25 8.09 9.78
C LEU A 45 -1.78 9.45 9.37
N THR A 46 -1.52 10.47 10.19
CA THR A 46 -1.70 11.87 9.80
C THR A 46 -0.69 12.23 8.68
N PRO A 47 -0.83 13.38 7.99
CA PRO A 47 0.20 13.85 7.06
C PRO A 47 1.60 13.95 7.70
N ARG A 48 1.66 14.30 9.00
CA ARG A 48 2.92 14.32 9.77
C ARG A 48 3.45 12.91 9.99
N GLY A 49 2.60 11.96 10.39
CA GLY A 49 2.97 10.56 10.53
C GLY A 49 3.45 9.98 9.21
N ARG A 50 2.77 10.29 8.11
CA ARG A 50 3.12 9.82 6.76
C ARG A 50 4.51 10.30 6.33
N ARG A 51 4.83 11.58 6.52
CA ARG A 51 6.19 12.10 6.26
C ARG A 51 7.28 11.36 7.05
N ARG A 52 7.00 10.96 8.30
CA ARG A 52 7.94 10.16 9.10
C ARG A 52 8.08 8.73 8.57
N TYR A 53 6.98 8.13 8.13
CA TYR A 53 6.98 6.83 7.48
C TYR A 53 7.83 6.86 6.21
N ASP A 54 7.58 7.82 5.33
CA ASP A 54 8.32 7.94 4.07
C ASP A 54 9.83 8.15 4.33
N ALA A 55 10.19 8.97 5.32
CA ALA A 55 11.58 9.18 5.72
C ALA A 55 12.24 7.91 6.32
N ALA A 56 11.51 7.13 7.12
CA ALA A 56 12.01 5.87 7.67
C ALA A 56 12.24 4.83 6.57
N MET A 57 11.31 4.74 5.62
CA MET A 57 11.38 3.80 4.50
C MET A 57 12.45 4.15 3.47
N ALA A 58 12.92 5.40 3.44
CA ALA A 58 14.02 5.84 2.58
C ALA A 58 15.41 5.48 3.11
N ALA A 59 15.53 4.97 4.34
CA ALA A 59 16.80 4.51 4.90
C ALA A 59 17.23 3.16 4.31
N ASP A 60 18.54 2.88 4.31
CA ASP A 60 19.10 1.61 3.81
C ASP A 60 18.56 0.39 4.57
N ASP A 61 18.40 0.52 5.89
CA ASP A 61 17.75 -0.46 6.76
C ASP A 61 16.63 0.22 7.58
N PRO A 62 15.39 0.26 7.06
CA PRO A 62 14.26 0.86 7.75
C PRO A 62 13.97 0.21 9.12
N ALA A 63 14.27 -1.08 9.28
CA ALA A 63 14.03 -1.79 10.53
C ALA A 63 15.01 -1.34 11.62
N ALA A 64 16.28 -1.13 11.28
CA ALA A 64 17.29 -0.63 12.21
C ALA A 64 17.00 0.80 12.70
N VAL A 65 16.43 1.66 11.85
CA VAL A 65 16.17 3.07 12.21
C VAL A 65 14.75 3.34 12.68
N TRP A 66 13.86 2.35 12.68
CA TRP A 66 12.41 2.54 12.93
C TRP A 66 12.11 3.32 14.22
N ALA A 67 12.82 2.99 15.30
CA ALA A 67 12.64 3.59 16.62
C ALA A 67 12.98 5.10 16.66
N ASN A 68 13.73 5.61 15.67
CA ASN A 68 14.03 7.04 15.55
C ASN A 68 12.83 7.84 15.00
N TYR A 69 11.91 7.18 14.30
CA TYR A 69 10.79 7.82 13.62
C TYR A 69 9.46 7.59 14.34
N PHE A 70 9.23 6.36 14.83
CA PHE A 70 7.98 5.97 15.45
C PHE A 70 8.15 5.55 16.91
N PRO A 71 7.32 6.10 17.82
CA PRO A 71 7.27 5.63 19.19
C PRO A 71 6.64 4.23 19.29
N ALA A 72 6.91 3.56 20.42
CA ALA A 72 6.50 2.18 20.63
C ALA A 72 5.02 2.02 21.02
N THR A 73 4.36 3.07 21.55
CA THR A 73 3.01 2.99 22.11
C THR A 73 2.02 3.93 21.42
N ASP A 74 0.73 3.56 21.43
CA ASP A 74 -0.34 4.39 20.89
C ASP A 74 -0.49 5.71 21.65
N ALA A 75 -0.24 5.72 22.96
CA ALA A 75 -0.27 6.94 23.76
C ALA A 75 0.75 7.98 23.23
N GLN A 76 1.95 7.53 22.89
CA GLN A 76 2.98 8.40 22.32
C GLN A 76 2.66 8.80 20.87
N MET A 77 2.06 7.91 20.08
CA MET A 77 1.60 8.20 18.72
C MET A 77 0.53 9.31 18.72
N ALA A 78 -0.48 9.18 19.58
CA ALA A 78 -1.56 10.14 19.76
C ALA A 78 -1.01 11.48 20.25
N ALA A 79 -0.18 11.47 21.31
CA ALA A 79 0.42 12.68 21.86
C ALA A 79 1.30 13.46 20.86
N GLN A 80 1.93 12.75 19.91
CA GLN A 80 2.75 13.36 18.86
C GLN A 80 1.96 13.70 17.58
N GLY A 81 0.66 13.37 17.51
CA GLY A 81 -0.18 13.57 16.33
C GLY A 81 0.30 12.79 15.11
N LEU A 82 0.79 11.56 15.32
CA LEU A 82 1.33 10.73 14.24
C LEU A 82 0.29 9.79 13.63
N GLY A 83 -0.69 9.36 14.40
CA GLY A 83 -1.81 8.53 13.96
C GLY A 83 -3.15 9.18 14.25
N TYR A 84 -4.18 8.72 13.57
CA TYR A 84 -5.56 9.09 13.85
C TYR A 84 -6.15 8.19 14.93
N TYR A 85 -6.74 8.81 15.96
CA TYR A 85 -7.35 8.17 17.11
C TYR A 85 -8.71 8.81 17.36
N ARG A 86 -9.75 8.01 17.61
CA ARG A 86 -11.10 8.51 17.82
C ARG A 86 -11.16 9.31 19.12
N GLY A 87 -11.58 10.57 19.06
CA GLY A 87 -11.57 11.50 20.20
C GLY A 87 -10.18 11.74 20.79
N GLY A 88 -9.11 11.42 20.06
CA GLY A 88 -7.74 11.42 20.57
C GLY A 88 -7.41 10.32 21.57
N ASP A 89 -8.31 9.35 21.79
CA ASP A 89 -8.11 8.24 22.74
C ASP A 89 -7.09 7.22 22.18
N PRO A 90 -5.93 7.04 22.84
CA PRO A 90 -4.92 6.06 22.41
C PRO A 90 -5.42 4.60 22.35
N SER A 91 -6.52 4.28 23.03
CA SER A 91 -7.13 2.95 22.98
C SER A 91 -8.06 2.73 21.78
N ALA A 92 -8.37 3.79 21.03
CA ALA A 92 -9.28 3.78 19.89
C ALA A 92 -8.58 4.22 18.57
N PRO A 93 -7.54 3.50 18.10
CA PRO A 93 -6.88 3.80 16.82
C PRO A 93 -7.88 3.68 15.66
N ILE A 94 -7.80 4.60 14.71
CA ILE A 94 -8.55 4.51 13.46
C ILE A 94 -7.74 3.66 12.48
N VAL A 95 -8.35 2.58 11.98
CA VAL A 95 -7.71 1.64 11.05
C VAL A 95 -7.45 2.33 9.71
N TYR A 96 -6.31 2.02 9.10
CA TYR A 96 -6.00 2.46 7.74
C TYR A 96 -6.80 1.64 6.71
N GLU A 97 -7.69 2.31 5.98
CA GLU A 97 -8.61 1.69 5.01
C GLU A 97 -8.15 1.85 3.54
N ASP A 98 -7.05 2.58 3.31
CA ASP A 98 -6.48 2.78 1.97
C ASP A 98 -5.40 1.74 1.63
N PHE A 99 -4.62 2.04 0.58
CA PHE A 99 -3.53 1.21 0.07
C PHE A 99 -2.18 1.93 0.14
N LEU A 100 -1.07 1.19 0.16
CA LEU A 100 0.25 1.80 -0.03
C LEU A 100 0.45 2.13 -1.53
N PRO A 101 1.10 3.25 -1.89
CA PRO A 101 1.32 3.63 -3.29
C PRO A 101 2.13 2.59 -4.07
N ALA A 102 3.07 1.91 -3.40
CA ALA A 102 3.73 0.72 -3.89
C ALA A 102 2.95 -0.50 -3.38
N SER A 103 1.83 -0.80 -4.02
CA SER A 103 1.10 -2.05 -3.82
C SER A 103 1.91 -3.24 -4.39
N ALA A 104 1.33 -4.44 -4.41
CA ALA A 104 1.90 -5.69 -4.90
C ALA A 104 2.40 -5.69 -6.37
N ALA A 105 2.71 -4.54 -6.98
CA ALA A 105 3.36 -4.39 -8.27
C ALA A 105 4.70 -5.13 -8.41
N GLY A 106 5.32 -5.57 -7.29
CA GLY A 106 6.40 -6.56 -7.32
C GLY A 106 5.99 -7.90 -7.97
N ILE A 107 4.71 -8.30 -7.85
CA ILE A 107 4.13 -9.49 -8.49
C ILE A 107 4.22 -9.37 -10.02
N PHE A 108 3.90 -8.20 -10.59
CA PHE A 108 3.96 -8.00 -12.05
C PHE A 108 5.40 -7.98 -12.58
N ARG A 109 6.38 -7.61 -11.74
CA ARG A 109 7.81 -7.70 -12.09
C ARG A 109 8.33 -9.13 -12.10
N SER A 110 7.81 -10.02 -11.25
CA SER A 110 8.21 -11.44 -11.21
C SER A 110 7.79 -12.26 -12.44
N ASN A 111 6.90 -11.71 -13.28
CA ASN A 111 6.52 -12.29 -14.57
C ASN A 111 7.48 -11.91 -15.71
N LEU A 112 8.47 -11.05 -15.46
CA LEU A 112 9.53 -10.70 -16.41
C LEU A 112 10.78 -11.48 -16.00
N ASP A 113 11.36 -12.24 -16.94
CA ASP A 113 12.39 -13.28 -16.71
C ASP A 113 13.77 -12.80 -16.19
N ALA A 114 13.84 -11.68 -15.48
CA ALA A 114 15.03 -11.23 -14.80
C ALA A 114 14.71 -10.96 -13.32
N GLU A 115 14.96 -11.94 -12.46
CA GLU A 115 15.14 -11.69 -11.03
C GLU A 115 16.30 -10.71 -10.87
N THR A 116 15.98 -9.42 -10.71
CA THR A 116 16.94 -8.40 -10.34
C THR A 116 16.90 -8.29 -8.82
N PRO A 117 17.94 -8.71 -8.08
CA PRO A 117 18.03 -8.52 -6.64
C PRO A 117 17.93 -7.02 -6.34
N GLY A 118 16.98 -6.60 -5.48
CA GLY A 118 16.80 -5.19 -5.08
C GLY A 118 15.61 -4.45 -5.71
N ALA A 119 14.80 -5.09 -6.56
CA ALA A 119 13.66 -4.44 -7.22
C ALA A 119 12.53 -3.97 -6.27
N ALA A 120 12.54 -4.38 -5.00
CA ALA A 120 11.61 -3.90 -3.96
C ALA A 120 11.94 -2.48 -3.45
N GLN A 121 13.09 -1.93 -3.82
CA GLN A 121 13.60 -0.62 -3.34
C GLN A 121 13.65 0.44 -4.45
N ALA A 122 12.98 0.22 -5.58
CA ALA A 122 12.94 1.24 -6.63
C ALA A 122 12.18 2.47 -6.11
N ALA A 123 12.90 3.60 -5.96
CA ALA A 123 12.34 4.92 -5.79
C ALA A 123 11.20 5.14 -6.80
N PRO A 124 10.16 5.94 -6.47
CA PRO A 124 9.09 6.22 -7.42
C PRO A 124 9.72 6.73 -8.72
N ALA A 125 9.54 5.97 -9.80
CA ALA A 125 9.89 6.44 -11.12
C ALA A 125 9.09 7.72 -11.38
N VAL A 126 9.71 8.72 -12.00
CA VAL A 126 9.00 9.93 -12.42
C VAL A 126 7.89 9.47 -13.37
N ASP A 127 6.64 9.70 -12.99
CA ASP A 127 5.48 9.38 -13.81
C ASP A 127 5.35 10.45 -14.91
N ASP A 128 5.66 10.06 -16.14
CA ASP A 128 5.52 10.88 -17.34
C ASP A 128 4.31 10.48 -18.20
N SER A 129 3.45 9.59 -17.68
CA SER A 129 2.30 9.07 -18.41
C SER A 129 1.21 10.11 -18.67
N GLY A 130 1.21 11.19 -17.88
CA GLY A 130 0.16 12.22 -17.89
C GLY A 130 -1.15 11.74 -17.27
N TYR A 131 -1.18 10.57 -16.62
CA TYR A 131 -2.33 10.10 -15.85
C TYR A 131 -2.20 10.55 -14.39
N ASP A 132 -3.15 11.34 -13.93
CA ASP A 132 -3.23 11.79 -12.54
C ASP A 132 -4.61 11.47 -11.95
N GLN A 133 -4.81 11.88 -10.69
CA GLN A 133 -6.06 11.68 -9.99
C GLN A 133 -7.23 12.41 -10.68
N ASP A 134 -7.00 13.59 -11.24
CA ASP A 134 -8.02 14.38 -11.93
C ASP A 134 -8.47 13.70 -13.23
N TRP A 135 -7.51 13.17 -13.99
CA TRP A 135 -7.78 12.35 -15.17
C TRP A 135 -8.63 11.12 -14.82
N LEU A 136 -8.26 10.39 -13.76
CA LEU A 136 -8.99 9.19 -13.33
C LEU A 136 -10.40 9.54 -12.85
N ALA A 137 -10.56 10.62 -12.08
CA ALA A 137 -11.85 11.12 -11.65
C ALA A 137 -12.76 11.47 -12.84
N GLY A 138 -12.18 12.13 -13.85
CA GLY A 138 -12.85 12.43 -15.12
C GLY A 138 -13.31 11.18 -15.86
N ALA A 139 -12.46 10.16 -15.95
CA ALA A 139 -12.79 8.87 -16.58
C ALA A 139 -13.88 8.10 -15.82
N LEU A 140 -13.89 8.17 -14.48
CA LEU A 140 -14.91 7.54 -13.64
C LEU A 140 -16.22 8.33 -13.60
N GLY A 141 -16.22 9.60 -14.00
CA GLY A 141 -17.37 10.50 -13.88
C GLY A 141 -17.74 10.82 -12.43
N ARG A 142 -16.79 10.72 -11.49
CA ARG A 142 -17.00 11.01 -10.06
C ARG A 142 -15.73 11.51 -9.40
N GLU A 143 -15.89 12.28 -8.33
CA GLU A 143 -14.78 12.74 -7.51
C GLU A 143 -14.05 11.56 -6.83
N ILE A 144 -12.72 11.63 -6.79
CA ILE A 144 -11.89 10.77 -5.96
C ILE A 144 -11.50 11.60 -4.74
N HIS A 145 -12.01 11.21 -3.58
CA HIS A 145 -11.79 11.96 -2.34
C HIS A 145 -10.37 11.76 -1.79
N ASP A 146 -9.83 12.84 -1.22
CA ASP A 146 -8.66 12.75 -0.33
C ASP A 146 -9.07 12.00 0.94
N PRO A 147 -8.36 10.93 1.34
CA PRO A 147 -8.67 10.19 2.56
C PRO A 147 -8.38 10.98 3.85
N TYR A 148 -7.50 11.98 3.85
CA TYR A 148 -7.13 12.71 5.07
C TYR A 148 -8.32 13.43 5.74
N PRO A 149 -9.16 14.20 5.02
CA PRO A 149 -10.39 14.76 5.58
C PRO A 149 -11.33 13.71 6.21
N LEU A 150 -11.41 12.50 5.65
CA LEU A 150 -12.26 11.43 6.18
C LEU A 150 -11.72 10.91 7.51
N TYR A 151 -10.41 10.67 7.61
CA TYR A 151 -9.78 10.28 8.87
C TYR A 151 -9.84 11.38 9.92
N GLU A 152 -9.72 12.65 9.52
CA GLU A 152 -9.90 13.80 10.42
C GLU A 152 -11.31 13.85 10.99
N ALA A 153 -12.33 13.65 10.16
CA ALA A 153 -13.72 13.59 10.61
C ALA A 153 -13.94 12.45 11.60
N LEU A 154 -13.44 11.24 11.30
CA LEU A 154 -13.51 10.08 12.20
C LEU A 154 -12.80 10.33 13.53
N ALA A 155 -11.69 11.08 13.52
CA ALA A 155 -10.94 11.41 14.74
C ALA A 155 -11.71 12.36 15.67
N GLN A 156 -12.67 13.14 15.16
CA GLN A 156 -13.53 14.00 15.97
C GLN A 156 -14.71 13.26 16.63
N GLU A 157 -14.99 12.02 16.22
CA GLU A 157 -16.05 11.22 16.83
C GLU A 157 -15.66 10.81 18.27
N ALA A 158 -16.65 10.58 19.13
CA ALA A 158 -16.40 10.03 20.47
C ALA A 158 -16.03 8.53 20.40
N PRO A 159 -15.06 8.03 21.19
CA PRO A 159 -14.76 6.61 21.27
C PRO A 159 -16.04 5.80 21.52
N ARG A 160 -16.18 4.65 20.85
CA ARG A 160 -17.35 3.76 21.03
C ARG A 160 -17.21 2.92 22.29
#